data_AF-A0A945M6Z6-F1
#
_entry.id   AF-A0A945M6Z6-F1
#
_cell.length_a   1.000
_cell.length_b   1.000
_cell.length_c   1.000
_cell.angle_alpha   90.00
_cell.angle_beta   90.00
_cell.angle_gamma   90.00
#
_symmetry.space_group_name_H-M   'P 1'
#
loop_
_entity.id
_entity.type
_entity.pdbx_description
1 polymer ?
#
loop_
_entity_poly.entity_id
_entity_poly.type
_entity_poly.pdbx_seq_one_letter_code
_entity_poly.pdbx_strand_id
1 'polypeptide(L)'
;LEESLRGREKELAQRGLNISPDQFGERQREFQTAVTDLGRLVEARKRQINQAMGDAMQQIQAALGKIIEEVVAERDLTLVLPRSQVVFSAEPLEITDVVLDRLNQRMPSVSIALPEE
;
A
#
# COMPACT_ATOMS: atom_id res chain seq x y z
N LEU A 1 9.76 3.05 19.37
CA LEU A 1 8.57 2.94 20.24
C LEU A 1 8.27 1.49 20.60
N GLU A 2 8.16 0.61 19.60
CA GLU A 2 7.95 -0.84 19.81
C GLU A 2 9.05 -1.50 20.67
N GLU A 3 10.31 -1.17 20.43
CA GLU A 3 11.44 -1.66 21.22
C GLU A 3 11.40 -1.17 22.69
N SER A 4 10.88 0.03 22.91
CA SER A 4 10.65 0.58 24.26
C SER A 4 9.51 -0.13 24.98
N LEU A 5 8.45 -0.53 24.28
CA LEU A 5 7.36 -1.33 24.84
C LEU A 5 7.83 -2.75 25.20
N ARG A 6 8.61 -3.39 24.33
CA ARG A 6 9.24 -4.70 24.64
C ARG A 6 10.19 -4.60 25.83
N GLY A 7 10.90 -3.48 25.98
CA GLY A 7 11.73 -3.20 27.16
C GLY A 7 10.91 -3.08 28.44
N ARG A 8 9.79 -2.35 28.40
CA ARG A 8 8.87 -2.19 29.54
C ARG A 8 8.19 -3.51 29.94
N GLU A 9 7.83 -4.35 28.98
CA GLU A 9 7.28 -5.69 29.24
C GLU A 9 8.28 -6.56 30.01
N LYS A 10 9.55 -6.56 29.59
CA LYS A 10 10.63 -7.28 30.29
C LYS A 10 10.89 -6.71 31.69
N GLU A 11 10.87 -5.39 31.87
CA GLU A 11 11.02 -4.78 33.19
C GLU A 11 9.86 -5.11 34.13
N LEU A 12 8.62 -5.12 33.63
CA LEU A 12 7.44 -5.51 34.43
C LEU A 12 7.52 -6.97 34.85
N ALA A 13 7.94 -7.86 33.95
CA ALA A 13 8.15 -9.27 34.26
C ALA A 13 9.28 -9.51 35.28
N GLN A 14 10.37 -8.74 35.20
CA GLN A 14 11.52 -8.87 36.12
C GLN A 14 11.27 -8.22 37.50
N ARG A 15 10.59 -7.08 37.55
CA ARG A 15 10.32 -6.35 38.80
C ARG A 15 9.09 -6.88 39.54
N GLY A 16 8.24 -7.68 38.90
CA GLY A 16 7.02 -8.26 39.48
C GLY A 16 7.22 -9.04 40.79
N LEU A 17 8.45 -9.42 41.13
CA LEU A 17 8.80 -10.06 42.40
C LEU A 17 8.91 -9.09 43.59
N ASN A 18 9.02 -7.77 43.37
CA ASN A 18 9.32 -6.75 44.39
C ASN A 18 8.31 -5.58 44.47
N ILE A 19 7.15 -5.64 43.79
CA ILE A 19 6.15 -4.55 43.74
C ILE A 19 4.84 -4.97 44.40
N SER A 20 4.16 -4.01 45.06
CA SER A 20 2.82 -4.23 45.62
C SER A 20 1.81 -4.56 44.50
N PRO A 21 0.81 -5.45 44.74
CA PRO A 21 -0.24 -5.80 43.76
C PRO A 21 -0.93 -4.60 43.11
N ASP A 22 -1.12 -3.51 43.85
CA ASP A 22 -1.78 -2.29 43.35
C ASP A 22 -0.93 -1.55 42.32
N GLN A 23 0.38 -1.43 42.57
CA GLN A 23 1.33 -0.78 41.66
C GLN A 23 1.57 -1.61 40.39
N PHE A 24 1.51 -2.94 40.52
CA PHE A 24 1.57 -3.84 39.37
C PHE A 24 0.32 -3.69 38.48
N GLY A 25 -0.87 -3.65 39.08
CA GLY A 25 -2.13 -3.49 38.36
C GLY A 25 -2.28 -2.14 37.65
N GLU A 26 -1.72 -1.07 38.20
CA GLU A 26 -1.67 0.24 37.54
C GLU A 26 -0.73 0.22 36.32
N ARG A 27 0.51 -0.27 36.48
CA ARG A 27 1.47 -0.38 35.37
C ARG A 27 1.01 -1.32 34.26
N GLN A 28 0.30 -2.40 34.60
CA GLN A 28 -0.29 -3.30 33.60
C GLN A 28 -1.36 -2.58 32.77
N ARG A 29 -2.21 -1.75 33.40
CA ARG A 29 -3.21 -0.94 32.70
C ARG A 29 -2.56 0.09 31.79
N GLU A 30 -1.54 0.80 32.27
CA GLU A 30 -0.78 1.75 31.45
C GLU A 30 -0.12 1.10 30.24
N PHE A 31 0.49 -0.08 30.44
CA PHE A 31 1.08 -0.85 29.35
C PHE A 31 0.03 -1.28 28.33
N GLN A 32 -1.12 -1.79 28.80
CA GLN A 32 -2.21 -2.20 27.91
C GLN A 32 -2.76 -1.03 27.08
N THR A 33 -2.92 0.15 27.68
CA THR A 33 -3.32 1.37 26.95
C THR A 33 -2.27 1.74 25.91
N ALA A 34 -0.98 1.77 26.29
CA ALA A 34 0.11 2.12 25.37
C ALA A 34 0.21 1.14 24.17
N VAL A 35 0.02 -0.15 24.40
CA VAL A 35 -0.03 -1.17 23.33
C VAL A 35 -1.24 -0.94 22.42
N THR A 36 -2.40 -0.63 23.00
CA THR A 36 -3.64 -0.36 22.23
C THR A 36 -3.48 0.88 21.34
N ASP A 37 -2.90 1.96 21.88
CA ASP A 37 -2.69 3.20 21.14
C ASP A 37 -1.65 3.04 20.04
N LEU A 38 -0.56 2.31 20.30
CA LEU A 38 0.40 1.96 19.25
C LEU A 38 -0.27 1.13 18.15
N GLY A 39 -1.11 0.16 18.52
CA GLY A 39 -1.88 -0.63 17.56
C GLY A 39 -2.75 0.24 16.65
N ARG A 40 -3.47 1.21 17.22
CA ARG A 40 -4.29 2.17 16.46
C ARG A 40 -3.46 3.00 15.48
N LEU A 41 -2.31 3.50 15.92
CA LEU A 41 -1.41 4.30 15.09
C LEU A 41 -0.85 3.48 13.92
N VAL A 42 -0.42 2.25 14.18
CA VAL A 42 0.08 1.35 13.12
C VAL A 42 -1.01 1.07 12.10
N GLU A 43 -2.23 0.76 12.52
CA GLU A 43 -3.34 0.51 11.60
C GLU A 43 -3.74 1.76 10.82
N ALA A 44 -3.69 2.95 11.43
CA ALA A 44 -3.91 4.21 10.72
C ALA A 44 -2.86 4.43 9.62
N ARG A 45 -1.58 4.24 9.93
CA ARG A 45 -0.49 4.34 8.95
C ARG A 45 -0.62 3.32 7.81
N LYS A 46 -0.98 2.08 8.11
CA LYS A 46 -1.25 1.06 7.08
C LYS A 46 -2.37 1.50 6.14
N ARG A 47 -3.47 2.03 6.68
CA ARG A 47 -4.58 2.54 5.86
C ARG A 47 -4.13 3.68 4.94
N GLN A 48 -3.38 4.65 5.46
CA GLN A 48 -2.84 5.76 4.66
C GLN A 48 -1.96 5.27 3.50
N ILE A 49 -1.06 4.31 3.76
CA ILE A 49 -0.20 3.72 2.74
C ILE A 49 -1.04 3.00 1.68
N ASN A 50 -1.99 2.17 2.09
CA ASN A 50 -2.85 1.44 1.17
C ASN A 50 -3.68 2.38 0.29
N GLN A 51 -4.19 3.47 0.85
CA GLN A 51 -4.91 4.49 0.10
C GLN A 51 -3.99 5.18 -0.92
N ALA A 52 -2.82 5.64 -0.49
CA ALA A 52 -1.86 6.29 -1.37
C ALA A 52 -1.40 5.37 -2.52
N MET A 53 -1.24 4.07 -2.26
CA MET A 53 -0.97 3.07 -3.30
C MET A 53 -2.15 2.92 -4.27
N GLY A 54 -3.38 2.90 -3.75
CA GLY A 54 -4.59 2.86 -4.58
C GLY A 54 -4.69 4.07 -5.52
N ASP A 55 -4.46 5.27 -4.99
CA ASP A 55 -4.50 6.53 -5.75
C ASP A 55 -3.39 6.58 -6.81
N ALA A 56 -2.17 6.11 -6.47
CA ALA A 56 -1.09 5.98 -7.44
C ALA A 56 -1.44 4.99 -8.57
N MET A 57 -2.07 3.85 -8.24
CA MET A 57 -2.51 2.89 -9.25
C MET A 57 -3.60 3.45 -10.17
N GLN A 58 -4.50 4.28 -9.65
CA GLN A 58 -5.51 4.97 -10.47
C GLN A 58 -4.87 5.93 -11.46
N GLN A 59 -3.82 6.67 -11.06
CA GLN A 59 -3.08 7.55 -11.96
C GLN A 59 -2.46 6.77 -13.13
N ILE A 60 -1.85 5.62 -12.85
CA ILE A 60 -1.27 4.73 -13.88
C ILE A 60 -2.36 4.23 -14.82
N GLN A 61 -3.48 3.74 -14.29
CA GLN A 61 -4.59 3.22 -15.10
C GLN A 61 -5.18 4.29 -16.01
N ALA A 62 -5.33 5.53 -15.51
CA ALA A 62 -5.82 6.65 -16.32
C ALA A 62 -4.87 7.00 -17.47
N ALA A 63 -3.56 6.96 -17.23
CA ALA A 63 -2.56 7.19 -18.28
C ALA A 63 -2.54 6.05 -19.31
N LEU A 64 -2.62 4.79 -18.85
CA LEU A 64 -2.75 3.62 -19.71
C LEU A 64 -3.98 3.71 -20.61
N GLY A 65 -5.15 4.06 -20.06
CA GLY A 65 -6.38 4.20 -20.83
C GLY A 65 -6.23 5.17 -22.00
N LYS A 66 -5.66 6.36 -21.76
CA LYS A 66 -5.40 7.36 -22.80
C LYS A 66 -4.43 6.85 -23.87
N ILE A 67 -3.37 6.16 -23.46
CA ILE A 67 -2.38 5.60 -24.40
C ILE A 67 -3.02 4.50 -25.27
N ILE A 68 -3.87 3.65 -24.67
CA ILE A 68 -4.61 2.62 -25.41
C ILE A 68 -5.55 3.28 -26.42
N GLU A 69 -6.31 4.31 -26.04
CA GLU A 69 -7.18 5.06 -26.95
C GLU A 69 -6.40 5.63 -28.15
N GLU A 70 -5.22 6.20 -27.91
CA GLU A 70 -4.34 6.71 -28.97
C GLU A 70 -3.90 5.58 -29.92
N VAL A 71 -3.43 4.45 -29.38
CA VAL A 71 -2.98 3.31 -30.20
C VAL A 71 -4.12 2.69 -30.99
N VAL A 72 -5.32 2.62 -30.40
CA VAL A 72 -6.54 2.12 -31.05
C VAL A 72 -6.90 3.00 -32.24
N ALA A 73 -6.88 4.32 -32.08
CA ALA A 73 -7.16 5.28 -33.15
C ALA A 73 -6.11 5.25 -34.27
N GLU A 74 -4.82 5.12 -33.93
CA GLU A 74 -3.73 5.08 -34.91
C GLU A 74 -3.72 3.82 -35.78
N ARG A 75 -4.22 2.70 -35.23
CA ARG A 75 -4.18 1.37 -35.89
C ARG A 75 -5.55 0.92 -36.39
N ASP A 76 -6.54 1.80 -36.37
CA ASP A 76 -7.94 1.51 -36.74
C ASP A 76 -8.49 0.26 -36.02
N LEU A 77 -8.10 0.08 -34.75
CA LEU A 77 -8.59 -1.02 -33.92
C LEU A 77 -9.99 -0.68 -33.40
N THR A 78 -10.81 -1.70 -33.19
CA THR A 78 -12.19 -1.52 -32.70
C THR A 78 -12.46 -2.25 -31.38
N LEU A 79 -11.53 -3.11 -30.94
CA LEU A 79 -11.66 -3.91 -29.73
C LEU A 79 -10.27 -4.20 -29.13
N VAL A 80 -10.17 -4.06 -27.81
CA VAL A 80 -8.99 -4.47 -27.02
C VAL A 80 -9.44 -5.50 -26.01
N LEU A 81 -8.76 -6.65 -25.97
CA LEU A 81 -9.08 -7.75 -25.06
C LEU A 81 -7.92 -7.99 -24.08
N PRO A 82 -8.21 -8.26 -22.80
CA PRO A 82 -7.17 -8.69 -21.87
C PRO A 82 -6.53 -10.00 -22.31
N ARG A 83 -5.20 -10.08 -22.26
CA ARG A 83 -4.45 -11.29 -22.68
C ARG A 83 -4.87 -12.56 -21.94
N SER A 84 -5.32 -12.44 -20.69
CA SER A 84 -5.82 -13.54 -19.86
C SER A 84 -7.10 -14.20 -20.41
N GLN A 85 -7.86 -13.49 -21.25
CA GLN A 85 -9.08 -14.00 -21.89
C GLN A 85 -8.80 -14.54 -23.30
N VAL A 86 -7.55 -14.46 -23.77
CA VAL A 86 -7.15 -14.84 -25.13
C VAL A 86 -6.29 -16.09 -25.06
N VAL A 87 -6.74 -17.20 -25.65
CA VAL A 87 -5.98 -18.46 -25.70
C VAL A 87 -4.75 -18.32 -26.62
N PHE A 88 -4.93 -17.66 -27.76
CA PHE A 88 -3.89 -17.44 -28.76
C PHE A 88 -4.08 -16.08 -29.44
N SER A 89 -2.98 -15.37 -29.64
CA SER A 89 -2.89 -14.10 -30.36
C SER A 89 -1.69 -14.16 -31.30
N ALA A 90 -1.87 -13.64 -32.52
CA ALA A 90 -0.75 -13.39 -33.40
C ALA A 90 0.01 -12.14 -32.90
N GLU A 91 1.33 -12.15 -32.97
CA GLU A 91 2.19 -11.05 -32.51
C GLU A 91 1.78 -9.66 -33.05
N PRO A 92 1.35 -9.49 -34.32
CA PRO A 92 0.90 -8.18 -34.82
C PRO A 92 -0.37 -7.62 -34.15
N LEU A 93 -1.14 -8.47 -33.45
CA LEU A 93 -2.35 -8.09 -32.73
C LEU A 93 -2.07 -7.66 -31.28
N GLU A 94 -0.85 -7.90 -30.79
CA GLU A 94 -0.44 -7.46 -29.46
C GLU A 94 -0.04 -5.98 -29.48
N ILE A 95 -0.64 -5.18 -28.60
CA ILE A 95 -0.30 -3.76 -28.43
C ILE A 95 0.48 -3.50 -27.15
N THR A 96 0.71 -4.53 -26.33
CA THR A 96 1.27 -4.42 -24.97
C THR A 96 2.60 -3.67 -24.97
N ASP A 97 3.55 -4.05 -25.81
CA ASP A 97 4.88 -3.43 -25.84
C ASP A 97 4.82 -1.95 -26.23
N VAL A 98 4.02 -1.61 -27.25
CA VAL A 98 3.85 -0.22 -27.71
C VAL A 98 3.20 0.64 -26.63
N VAL A 99 2.21 0.09 -25.93
CA VAL A 99 1.55 0.77 -24.81
C VAL A 99 2.53 0.97 -23.64
N LEU A 100 3.34 -0.03 -23.31
CA LEU A 100 4.34 0.05 -22.25
C LEU A 100 5.44 1.08 -22.56
N ASP A 101 5.94 1.11 -23.79
CA ASP A 101 6.94 2.10 -24.21
C ASP A 101 6.41 3.53 -24.07
N ARG A 102 5.18 3.77 -24.55
CA ARG A 102 4.52 5.08 -24.40
C ARG A 102 4.26 5.44 -22.95
N LEU A 103 3.87 4.47 -22.12
CA LEU A 103 3.65 4.69 -20.69
C LEU A 103 4.96 5.10 -20.01
N ASN A 104 6.04 4.37 -20.25
CA ASN A 104 7.36 4.66 -19.68
C ASN A 104 7.87 6.06 -20.08
N GLN A 105 7.60 6.49 -21.31
CA GLN A 105 7.95 7.84 -21.77
C GLN A 105 7.09 8.93 -21.13
N ARG A 106 5.78 8.70 -21.03
CA ARG A 106 4.82 9.70 -20.53
C ARG A 106 4.80 9.81 -19.01
N MET A 107 5.04 8.70 -18.31
CA MET A 107 4.96 8.57 -16.87
C MET A 107 6.14 7.72 -16.34
N PRO A 108 7.38 8.23 -16.43
CA PRO A 108 8.56 7.53 -15.93
C PRO A 108 8.56 7.38 -14.40
N SER A 109 7.78 8.20 -13.70
CA SER A 109 7.61 8.18 -12.25
C SER A 109 6.17 8.51 -11.88
N VAL A 110 5.70 7.96 -10.77
CA VAL A 110 4.38 8.25 -10.19
C VAL A 110 4.57 8.86 -8.81
N SER A 111 3.91 9.99 -8.57
CA SER A 111 3.96 10.65 -7.28
C SER A 111 2.99 9.96 -6.32
N ILE A 112 3.50 9.49 -5.19
CA ILE A 112 2.72 8.94 -4.08
C ILE A 112 2.51 10.04 -3.06
N ALA A 113 1.28 10.56 -2.97
CA ALA A 113 0.90 11.49 -1.92
C ALA A 113 0.29 10.69 -0.76
N LEU A 114 0.89 10.76 0.43
CA LEU A 114 0.27 10.21 1.63
C LEU A 114 -0.87 11.15 2.03
N PRO A 115 -2.12 10.68 2.17
CA PRO A 115 -3.22 11.52 2.63
C PRO A 115 -2.92 12.04 4.04
N GLU A 116 -3.18 13.33 4.28
CA GLU A 116 -3.12 13.92 5.61
C GLU A 116 -4.23 13.31 6.50
N GLU A 117 -3.97 13.21 7.82
CA GLU A 117 -4.94 12.69 8.79
C GLU A 117 -6.19 13.56 8.93
#